data_AF-A0A8T5FD91-F1
#
_entry.id   AF-A0A8T5FD91-F1
#
_cell.length_a   1.000
_cell.length_b   1.000
_cell.length_c   1.000
_cell.angle_alpha   90.00
_cell.angle_beta   90.00
_cell.angle_gamma   90.00
#
_symmetry.space_group_name_H-M   'P 1'
#
loop_
_entity.id
_entity.type
_entity.pdbx_description
1 polymer ?
#
loop_
_entity_poly.entity_id
_entity_poly.type
_entity_poly.pdbx_seq_one_letter_code
_entity_poly.pdbx_strand_id
1 'polypeptide(L)' 'MKKYTCNKHQNTLFTIPDNIEECILLNSFQEIKSLENHLENYQTCKIEQLENSN' A
#
# COMPACT_ATOMS: atom_id res chain seq x y z
N MET A 1 9.38 6.68 0.36
CA MET A 1 8.10 6.16 -0.15
C MET A 1 8.24 4.89 -1.01
N LYS A 2 7.51 3.82 -0.67
CA LYS A 2 7.41 2.58 -1.47
C LYS A 2 6.01 2.38 -2.03
N LYS A 3 5.93 1.83 -3.24
CA LYS A 3 4.67 1.50 -3.92
C LYS A 3 4.41 0.01 -3.84
N TYR A 4 3.17 -0.35 -3.61
CA TYR A 4 2.72 -1.73 -3.50
C TYR A 4 1.49 -1.96 -4.35
N THR A 5 1.31 -3.20 -4.82
CA THR A 5 0.12 -3.63 -5.55
C THR A 5 -0.42 -4.93 -5.00
N CYS A 6 -1.70 -5.18 -5.20
CA CYS A 6 -2.30 -6.45 -4.87
C CYS A 6 -2.10 -7.47 -6.00
N ASN A 7 -1.65 -8.67 -5.67
CA ASN A 7 -1.38 -9.74 -6.64
C ASN A 7 -2.64 -10.17 -7.44
N LYS A 8 -3.82 -10.04 -6.84
CA LYS A 8 -5.12 -10.38 -7.46
C LYS A 8 -5.84 -9.16 -8.04
N HIS A 9 -5.56 -7.97 -7.53
CA HIS A 9 -6.18 -6.72 -7.94
C HIS A 9 -5.11 -5.77 -8.47
N GLN A 10 -4.68 -5.98 -9.72
CA GLN A 10 -3.58 -5.23 -10.34
C GLN A 10 -3.85 -3.72 -10.48
N ASN A 11 -5.11 -3.28 -10.37
CA ASN A 11 -5.48 -1.86 -10.32
C ASN A 11 -5.44 -1.25 -8.91
N THR A 12 -5.22 -2.07 -7.88
CA THR A 12 -5.11 -1.58 -6.51
C THR A 12 -3.65 -1.26 -6.24
N LEU A 13 -3.37 0.03 -6.06
CA LEU A 13 -2.07 0.57 -5.73
C LEU A 13 -2.12 1.18 -4.34
N PHE A 14 -1.10 0.90 -3.56
CA PHE A 14 -0.95 1.44 -2.21
C PHE A 14 0.41 2.11 -2.10
N THR A 15 0.41 3.25 -1.43
CA THR A 15 1.63 4.00 -1.19
C THR A 15 1.92 3.97 0.31
N ILE A 16 3.00 3.31 0.70
CA ILE A 16 3.40 3.23 2.11
C ILE A 16 4.66 4.08 2.30
N PRO A 17 4.59 5.13 3.13
CA PRO A 17 5.75 5.94 3.48
C PRO A 17 6.80 5.14 4.26
N ASP A 18 8.07 5.51 4.15
CA ASP A 18 9.15 4.79 4.84
C ASP A 18 9.26 5.16 6.33
N ASN A 19 8.67 6.28 6.76
CA ASN A 19 8.74 6.76 8.13
C ASN A 19 7.50 7.58 8.54
N ILE A 20 7.36 7.78 9.85
CA ILE A 20 6.20 8.45 10.46
C ILE A 20 6.10 9.91 10.03
N GLU A 21 7.23 10.60 9.86
CA GLU A 21 7.26 12.00 9.40
C GLU A 21 6.65 12.12 7.99
N GLU A 22 7.02 11.23 7.08
CA GLU A 22 6.47 11.15 5.72
C GLU A 22 4.97 10.76 5.76
N CYS A 23 4.54 9.89 6.67
CA CYS A 23 3.12 9.59 6.90
C CYS A 23 2.29 10.82 7.29
N ILE A 24 2.82 11.66 8.19
CA ILE A 24 2.13 12.88 8.64
C ILE A 24 2.10 13.90 7.51
N LEU A 25 3.24 14.13 6.85
CA LEU A 25 3.39 15.10 5.77
C LEU A 25 2.44 14.80 4.59
N LEU A 26 2.32 13.52 4.23
CA LEU A 26 1.52 13.05 3.09
C LEU A 26 0.09 12.64 3.48
N ASN A 27 -0.30 12.80 4.76
CA ASN A 27 -1.58 12.34 5.29
C ASN A 27 -1.90 10.87 4.93
N SER A 28 -0.88 10.01 4.89
CA SER A 28 -0.98 8.64 4.37
C SER A 28 -1.67 7.65 5.31
N PHE A 29 -2.14 8.10 6.48
CA PHE A 29 -2.88 7.25 7.42
C PHE A 29 -4.17 6.68 6.80
N GLN A 30 -4.83 7.41 5.88
CA GLN A 30 -5.98 6.87 5.15
C GLN A 30 -5.60 5.75 4.19
N GLU A 31 -4.49 5.92 3.46
CA GLU A 31 -3.96 4.90 2.54
C GLU A 31 -3.57 3.62 3.28
N ILE A 32 -2.92 3.76 4.44
CA ILE A 32 -2.56 2.63 5.31
C ILE A 32 -3.83 1.90 5.78
N LYS A 33 -4.84 2.62 6.26
CA LYS A 33 -6.12 2.00 6.65
C LYS A 33 -6.83 1.31 5.49
N SER A 34 -6.76 1.88 4.30
CA SER A 34 -7.34 1.27 3.09
C SER A 34 -6.65 -0.05 2.75
N LEU A 35 -5.33 -0.11 2.89
CA LEU A 35 -4.53 -1.33 2.76
C LEU A 35 -4.91 -2.38 3.80
N GLU A 36 -5.00 -2.00 5.06
CA GLU A 36 -5.43 -2.90 6.15
C GLU A 36 -6.83 -3.47 5.85
N ASN A 37 -7.79 -2.61 5.54
CA ASN A 37 -9.14 -3.03 5.20
C ASN A 37 -9.18 -3.94 3.96
N HIS A 38 -8.34 -3.70 2.96
CA HIS A 38 -8.22 -4.59 1.80
C HIS A 38 -7.76 -5.99 2.21
N LEU A 39 -6.73 -6.08 3.05
CA LEU A 39 -6.21 -7.36 3.54
C LEU A 39 -7.23 -8.10 4.41
N GLU A 40 -8.02 -7.38 5.20
CA GLU A 40 -9.10 -7.96 6.02
C GLU A 40 -10.24 -8.52 5.17
N ASN A 41 -10.70 -7.76 4.16
CA ASN A 41 -11.80 -8.18 3.27
C ASN A 41 -11.36 -9.25 2.27
N TYR A 42 -10.08 -9.25 1.88
CA TYR A 42 -9.54 -10.14 0.87
C TYR A 42 -8.34 -10.93 1.41
N GLN A 43 -8.58 -11.83 2.38
CA GLN A 43 -7.54 -12.61 3.07
C GLN A 43 -6.63 -13.47 2.16
N THR A 44 -7.05 -13.73 0.91
CA THR A 44 -6.24 -14.47 -0.07
C THR A 44 -5.40 -13.56 -0.98
N CYS A 45 -5.55 -12.25 -0.85
CA CYS A 45 -4.73 -11.27 -1.54
C CYS A 45 -3.38 -11.12 -0.82
N LYS A 46 -2.35 -10.92 -1.62
CA LYS A 46 -1.01 -10.60 -1.17
C LYS A 46 -0.61 -9.26 -1.76
N ILE A 47 0.13 -8.50 -0.98
CA ILE A 47 0.60 -7.18 -1.35
C ILE A 47 2.07 -7.34 -1.74
N GLU A 48 2.40 -6.93 -2.94
CA GLU A 48 3.71 -7.06 -3.55
C GLU A 48 4.30 -5.68 -3.76
N GLN A 49 5.58 -5.51 -3.45
CA GLN A 49 6.27 -4.25 -3.69
C GLN A 49 6.48 -4.09 -5.19
N LEU A 50 6.05 -2.95 -5.73
CA LEU A 50 6.41 -2.55 -7.08
C LEU A 50 7.86 -2.05 -7.03
N GLU A 51 8.80 -2.93 -7.36
CA GLU A 51 10.16 -2.50 -7.63
C GLU A 51 10.15 -1.61 -8.88
N ASN A 52 10.61 -0.36 -8.75
CA ASN A 52 10.90 0.45 -9.92
C ASN A 52 12.05 -0.24 -10.66
N SER A 53 11.71 -1.12 -11.62
CA SER A 53 12.66 -1.50 -12.65
C SER A 53 12.78 -0.31 -13.60
N ASN A 54 14.02 0.16 -13.77
CA ASN A 54 14.55 1.24 -14.60
C ASN A 54 14.78 2.58 -13.88
#